data_AF-A0A951GY31-F1
#
_entry.id   AF-A0A951GY31-F1
#
_cell.length_a   1.000
_cell.length_b   1.000
_cell.length_c   1.000
_cell.angle_alpha   90.00
_cell.angle_beta   90.00
_cell.angle_gamma   90.00
#
_symmetry.space_group_name_H-M   'P 1'
#
loop_
_entity.id
_entity.type
_entity.pdbx_description
1 polymer ?
#
loop_
_entity_poly.entity_id
_entity_poly.type
_entity_poly.pdbx_seq_one_letter_code
_entity_poly.pdbx_strand_id
1 'polypeptide(L)'
;MRNVRGAALLGCVTLVITVLAAVPARALELTTYGYGNARTGSAPGPAGISPGSASRLHIAWVASLAGAIDGQALVVNGVRVRRGKRIDLVLVSTEHGEIAALNLRDGGTVWKRWVGAHSISPSCQASPDGVFGVTGTMVVDQLAGRVYAVDVNGRAWALSLATGKPLKGWPVRVHLPGADFVWGGLALSKGWLYVPIASLCDRGLYYGGLKAVDTATPHKILQWQT
;
A
#
# COMPACT_ATOMS: atom_id res chain seq x y z
N MET A 1 75.86 40.58 27.41
CA MET A 1 75.36 40.60 26.01
C MET A 1 74.40 39.44 25.83
N ARG A 2 73.14 39.78 25.48
CA ARG A 2 72.04 38.97 24.93
C ARG A 2 71.61 37.67 25.64
N ASN A 3 70.56 37.81 26.47
CA ASN A 3 69.58 36.77 26.76
C ASN A 3 68.74 36.48 25.51
N VAL A 4 68.55 35.20 25.16
CA VAL A 4 67.54 34.76 24.18
C VAL A 4 66.48 33.96 24.92
N ARG A 5 65.23 34.45 24.88
CA ARG A 5 64.01 33.74 25.25
C ARG A 5 63.04 33.80 24.08
N GLY A 6 62.30 32.72 23.88
CA GLY A 6 61.05 32.68 23.11
C GLY A 6 61.07 31.65 21.97
N ALA A 7 60.01 30.91 21.67
CA ALA A 7 58.74 30.68 22.35
C ALA A 7 58.19 29.37 21.74
N ALA A 8 57.71 28.44 22.56
CA ALA A 8 57.04 27.24 22.05
C ALA A 8 55.56 27.59 21.77
N LEU A 9 55.16 27.59 20.49
CA LEU A 9 53.75 27.65 20.12
C LEU A 9 53.10 26.28 20.39
N LEU A 10 52.24 26.21 21.42
CA LEU A 10 51.26 25.13 21.51
C LEU A 10 50.09 25.47 20.58
N GLY A 11 49.99 24.76 19.46
CA GLY A 11 48.80 24.77 18.61
C GLY A 11 47.67 23.97 19.28
N CYS A 12 46.60 24.65 19.68
CA CYS A 12 45.36 24.00 20.11
C CYS A 12 44.64 23.42 18.90
N VAL A 13 44.66 22.10 18.74
CA VAL A 13 43.83 21.40 17.73
C VAL A 13 42.43 21.23 18.30
N THR A 14 41.47 22.00 17.80
CA THR A 14 40.06 21.89 18.19
C THR A 14 39.43 20.71 17.44
N LEU A 15 39.18 19.61 18.14
CA LEU A 15 38.48 18.45 17.59
C LEU A 15 36.98 18.78 17.45
N VAL A 16 36.51 19.02 16.22
CA VAL A 16 35.08 19.17 15.93
C VAL A 16 34.47 17.78 15.90
N ILE A 17 33.77 17.41 16.98
CA ILE A 17 32.98 16.17 17.04
C ILE A 17 31.65 16.44 16.34
N THR A 18 31.54 16.02 15.09
CA THR A 18 30.26 16.01 14.35
C THR A 18 29.42 14.85 14.90
N VAL A 19 28.46 15.15 15.78
CA VAL A 19 27.45 14.18 16.18
C VAL A 19 26.54 13.93 14.97
N LEU A 20 26.75 12.80 14.28
CA LEU A 20 25.75 12.31 13.32
C LEU A 20 24.51 11.91 14.11
N ALA A 21 23.48 12.76 14.07
CA ALA A 21 22.16 12.38 14.54
C ALA A 21 21.68 11.17 13.73
N ALA A 22 21.46 10.04 14.39
CA ALA A 22 20.84 8.88 13.77
C ALA A 22 19.46 9.29 13.27
N VAL A 23 19.31 9.37 11.93
CA VAL A 23 18.01 9.59 11.31
C VAL A 23 17.14 8.40 11.74
N PRO A 24 15.96 8.63 12.36
CA PRO A 24 15.10 7.53 12.76
C PRO A 24 14.81 6.68 11.53
N ALA A 25 15.05 5.37 11.64
CA ALA A 25 14.73 4.43 10.58
C ALA A 25 13.22 4.53 10.33
N ARG A 26 12.87 5.06 9.16
CA ARG A 26 11.48 5.13 8.72
C ARG A 26 11.00 3.72 8.45
N ALA A 27 9.72 3.45 8.67
CA ALA A 27 9.16 2.15 8.32
C ALA A 27 9.42 1.84 6.84
N LEU A 28 9.61 0.57 6.51
CA LEU A 28 9.85 0.17 5.14
C LEU A 28 8.59 0.43 4.31
N GLU A 29 8.73 1.10 3.17
CA GLU A 29 7.60 1.31 2.27
C GLU A 29 7.23 0.02 1.54
N LEU A 30 5.94 -0.26 1.52
CA LEU A 30 5.35 -1.41 0.86
C LEU A 30 4.15 -0.91 0.08
N THR A 31 4.40 -0.39 -1.11
CA THR A 31 3.40 0.30 -1.95
C THR A 31 2.71 -0.62 -2.96
N THR A 32 3.16 -1.86 -3.07
CA THR A 32 2.60 -2.88 -3.97
C THR A 32 2.84 -4.27 -3.40
N TYR A 33 2.11 -5.26 -3.92
CA TYR A 33 2.28 -6.66 -3.54
C TYR A 33 3.74 -7.12 -3.74
N GLY A 34 4.31 -7.79 -2.73
CA GLY A 34 5.62 -8.45 -2.85
C GLY A 34 6.81 -7.50 -3.02
N TYR A 35 6.77 -6.29 -2.44
CA TYR A 35 7.88 -5.32 -2.41
C TYR A 35 8.34 -4.76 -3.77
N GLY A 36 7.50 -4.83 -4.80
CA GLY A 36 7.78 -4.21 -6.09
C GLY A 36 7.17 -4.97 -7.25
N ASN A 37 7.32 -4.45 -8.47
CA ASN A 37 6.80 -5.11 -9.67
C ASN A 37 7.49 -6.45 -9.96
N ALA A 38 8.69 -6.70 -9.41
CA ALA A 38 9.34 -8.00 -9.44
C ALA A 38 8.71 -9.03 -8.47
N ARG A 39 7.88 -8.58 -7.52
CA ARG A 39 7.11 -9.39 -6.56
C ARG A 39 7.96 -10.43 -5.81
N THR A 40 9.17 -10.05 -5.41
CA THR A 40 10.14 -11.00 -4.81
C THR A 40 9.74 -11.46 -3.42
N GLY A 41 8.86 -10.72 -2.73
CA GLY A 41 8.49 -11.00 -1.34
C GLY A 41 9.59 -10.62 -0.34
N SER A 42 10.73 -10.12 -0.81
CA SER A 42 11.85 -9.71 0.02
C SER A 42 11.81 -8.21 0.30
N ALA A 43 11.78 -7.85 1.58
CA ALA A 43 11.93 -6.49 2.06
C ALA A 43 13.21 -5.84 1.45
N PRO A 44 13.13 -4.65 0.82
CA PRO A 44 14.30 -4.03 0.18
C PRO A 44 15.33 -3.44 1.17
N GLY A 45 15.14 -3.64 2.48
CA GLY A 45 16.03 -3.12 3.50
C GLY A 45 15.89 -3.87 4.84
N PRO A 46 16.77 -3.57 5.81
CA PRO A 46 16.74 -4.21 7.12
C PRO A 46 15.41 -3.92 7.83
N ALA A 47 14.68 -4.98 8.19
CA ALA A 47 13.37 -4.89 8.83
C ALA A 47 13.43 -4.56 10.34
N GLY A 48 14.63 -4.32 10.89
CA GLY A 48 14.84 -4.18 12.35
C GLY A 48 14.59 -5.46 13.14
N ILE A 49 14.24 -6.57 12.47
CA ILE A 49 14.01 -7.90 13.03
C ILE A 49 15.05 -8.84 12.43
N SER A 50 15.70 -9.60 13.30
CA SER A 50 16.67 -10.65 12.99
C SER A 50 16.34 -11.93 13.77
N PRO A 51 16.90 -13.10 13.38
CA PRO A 51 16.72 -14.34 14.13
C PRO A 51 17.02 -14.21 15.63
N GLY A 52 18.06 -13.45 16.01
CA GLY A 52 18.43 -13.22 17.42
C GLY A 52 17.53 -12.22 18.19
N SER A 53 16.59 -11.59 17.51
CA SER A 53 15.61 -10.66 18.10
C SER A 53 14.17 -11.12 17.97
N ALA A 54 13.90 -12.13 17.15
CA ALA A 54 12.56 -12.60 16.85
C ALA A 54 11.80 -13.07 18.10
N SER A 55 12.50 -13.65 19.09
CA SER A 55 11.90 -14.07 20.36
C SER A 55 11.39 -12.91 21.23
N ARG A 56 11.76 -11.66 20.93
CA ARG A 56 11.30 -10.46 21.65
C ARG A 56 10.15 -9.74 20.96
N LEU A 57 9.64 -10.29 19.85
CA LEU A 57 8.47 -9.74 19.18
C LEU A 57 7.26 -9.76 20.12
N HIS A 58 6.53 -8.66 20.10
CA HIS A 58 5.26 -8.50 20.79
C HIS A 58 4.30 -7.75 19.88
N ILE A 59 3.01 -7.89 20.16
CA ILE A 59 1.97 -7.16 19.44
C ILE A 59 2.11 -5.68 19.78
N ALA A 60 2.36 -4.84 18.77
CA ALA A 60 2.43 -3.39 18.95
C ALA A 60 1.02 -2.78 19.10
N TRP A 61 0.07 -3.24 18.27
CA TRP A 61 -1.33 -2.86 18.32
C TRP A 61 -2.18 -3.85 17.51
N VAL A 62 -3.50 -3.80 17.71
CA VAL A 62 -4.50 -4.55 16.94
C VAL A 62 -5.59 -3.58 16.50
N ALA A 63 -6.08 -3.73 15.27
CA ALA A 63 -7.22 -3.00 14.75
C ALA A 63 -8.23 -3.97 14.15
N SER A 64 -9.51 -3.78 14.47
CA SER A 64 -10.60 -4.59 13.91
C SER A 64 -11.18 -3.91 12.66
N LEU A 65 -11.23 -4.66 11.57
CA LEU A 65 -11.83 -4.26 10.30
C LEU A 65 -12.99 -5.22 9.95
N ALA A 66 -13.89 -4.77 9.08
CA ALA A 66 -15.03 -5.58 8.67
C ALA A 66 -14.63 -6.57 7.57
N GLY A 67 -15.03 -7.83 7.72
CA GLY A 67 -14.79 -8.88 6.72
C GLY A 67 -13.39 -9.47 6.71
N ALA A 68 -13.20 -10.50 5.90
CA ALA A 68 -11.90 -11.13 5.69
C ALA A 68 -10.94 -10.17 4.95
N ILE A 69 -9.64 -10.39 5.14
CA ILE A 69 -8.56 -9.66 4.47
C ILE A 69 -7.73 -10.70 3.73
N ASP A 70 -7.76 -10.64 2.40
CA ASP A 70 -6.96 -11.53 1.53
C ASP A 70 -5.76 -10.78 0.94
N GLY A 71 -5.98 -9.53 0.52
CA GLY A 71 -4.93 -8.65 0.03
C GLY A 71 -3.88 -8.29 1.09
N GLN A 72 -2.62 -8.23 0.66
CA GLN A 72 -1.50 -7.78 1.50
C GLN A 72 -1.71 -6.32 1.93
N ALA A 73 -1.55 -6.05 3.23
CA ALA A 73 -1.51 -4.67 3.72
C ALA A 73 -0.35 -3.89 3.08
N LEU A 74 -0.58 -2.59 2.85
CA LEU A 74 0.42 -1.69 2.29
C LEU A 74 0.87 -0.68 3.34
N VAL A 75 2.14 -0.24 3.27
CA VAL A 75 2.72 0.76 4.18
C VAL A 75 3.22 1.95 3.39
N VAL A 76 2.78 3.15 3.76
CA VAL A 76 3.13 4.40 3.09
C VAL A 76 3.50 5.46 4.11
N ASN A 77 4.69 6.05 3.96
CA ASN A 77 5.18 6.98 4.96
C ASN A 77 4.88 8.45 4.62
N GLY A 78 4.70 9.25 5.67
CA GLY A 78 4.67 10.71 5.59
C GLY A 78 3.50 11.30 4.85
N VAL A 79 2.39 10.57 4.78
CA VAL A 79 1.17 11.05 4.13
C VAL A 79 0.69 12.29 4.87
N ARG A 80 0.55 13.40 4.14
CA ARG A 80 0.04 14.66 4.69
C ARG A 80 -1.48 14.59 4.79
N VAL A 81 -1.98 14.35 5.99
CA VAL A 81 -3.42 14.27 6.28
C VAL A 81 -3.98 15.64 6.67
N ARG A 82 -5.26 15.69 7.06
CA ARG A 82 -5.94 16.91 7.52
C ARG A 82 -5.12 17.66 8.58
N ARG A 83 -5.21 18.99 8.55
CA ARG A 83 -4.47 19.91 9.44
C ARG A 83 -2.94 19.86 9.26
N GLY A 84 -2.45 19.29 8.15
CA GLY A 84 -1.03 19.31 7.78
C GLY A 84 -0.15 18.31 8.53
N LYS A 85 -0.73 17.47 9.42
CA LYS A 85 0.00 16.41 10.11
C LYS A 85 0.51 15.39 9.08
N ARG A 86 1.74 14.91 9.27
CA ARG A 86 2.28 13.76 8.54
C ARG A 86 2.08 12.51 9.37
N ILE A 87 1.52 11.47 8.76
CA ILE A 87 1.27 10.18 9.39
C ILE A 87 1.77 9.10 8.44
N ASP A 88 2.39 8.06 8.98
CA ASP A 88 2.69 6.83 8.24
C ASP A 88 1.45 5.93 8.32
N LEU A 89 1.00 5.44 7.16
CA LEU A 89 -0.27 4.72 7.03
C LEU A 89 -0.04 3.24 6.78
N VAL A 90 -0.90 2.41 7.39
CA VAL A 90 -1.19 1.05 6.92
C VAL A 90 -2.49 1.10 6.14
N LEU A 91 -2.49 0.65 4.90
CA LEU A 91 -3.68 0.54 4.06
C LEU A 91 -4.10 -0.92 3.97
N VAL A 92 -5.37 -1.18 4.25
CA VAL A 92 -5.95 -2.53 4.22
C VAL A 92 -7.26 -2.47 3.44
N SER A 93 -7.51 -3.47 2.61
CA SER A 93 -8.78 -3.69 1.94
C SER A 93 -9.41 -4.99 2.43
N THR A 94 -10.74 -5.07 2.39
CA THR A 94 -11.46 -6.23 2.93
C THR A 94 -12.49 -6.79 1.95
N GLU A 95 -12.85 -8.04 2.16
CA GLU A 95 -13.92 -8.73 1.43
C GLU A 95 -15.30 -8.12 1.68
N HIS A 96 -15.47 -7.31 2.73
CA HIS A 96 -16.72 -6.54 2.93
C HIS A 96 -16.69 -5.17 2.22
N GLY A 97 -15.71 -4.96 1.34
CA GLY A 97 -15.64 -3.80 0.47
C GLY A 97 -15.14 -2.55 1.17
N GLU A 98 -14.56 -2.67 2.37
CA GLU A 98 -13.93 -1.56 3.07
C GLU A 98 -12.47 -1.41 2.63
N ILE A 99 -12.04 -0.17 2.42
CA ILE A 99 -10.64 0.22 2.36
C ILE A 99 -10.38 1.15 3.55
N ALA A 100 -9.47 0.76 4.42
CA ALA A 100 -9.10 1.49 5.63
C ALA A 100 -7.66 2.00 5.54
N ALA A 101 -7.45 3.24 5.99
CA ALA A 101 -6.14 3.74 6.34
C ALA A 101 -6.03 3.84 7.86
N LEU A 102 -5.05 3.15 8.41
CA LEU A 102 -4.73 3.13 9.83
C LEU A 102 -3.42 3.87 10.07
N ASN A 103 -3.27 4.52 11.21
CA ASN A 103 -2.02 5.10 11.65
C ASN A 103 -1.07 3.96 12.05
N LEU A 104 0.08 3.86 11.39
CA LEU A 104 1.08 2.81 11.62
C LEU A 104 1.56 2.74 13.07
N ARG A 105 1.53 3.86 13.80
CA ARG A 105 2.03 3.94 15.18
C ARG A 105 1.13 3.23 16.19
N ASP A 106 -0.19 3.30 16.02
CA ASP A 106 -1.16 2.92 17.06
C ASP A 106 -2.38 2.15 16.53
N GLY A 107 -2.47 1.89 15.22
CA GLY A 107 -3.61 1.22 14.60
C GLY A 107 -4.87 2.08 14.50
N GLY A 108 -4.82 3.35 14.93
CA GLY A 108 -5.96 4.25 14.91
C GLY A 108 -6.46 4.51 13.49
N THR A 109 -7.77 4.43 13.27
CA THR A 109 -8.35 4.69 11.95
C THR A 109 -8.18 6.16 11.58
N VAL A 110 -7.55 6.43 10.44
CA VAL A 110 -7.42 7.76 9.84
C VAL A 110 -8.61 8.05 8.92
N TRP A 111 -8.94 7.09 8.05
CA TRP A 111 -10.15 7.13 7.24
C TRP A 111 -10.56 5.71 6.82
N LYS A 112 -11.83 5.57 6.44
CA LYS A 112 -12.41 4.37 5.83
C LYS A 112 -13.21 4.76 4.59
N ARG A 113 -13.25 3.88 3.59
CA ARG A 113 -14.05 4.02 2.38
C ARG A 113 -14.66 2.67 2.04
N TRP A 114 -15.99 2.61 2.01
CA TRP A 114 -16.68 1.50 1.38
C TRP A 114 -16.71 1.70 -0.14
N VAL A 115 -16.33 0.68 -0.91
CA VAL A 115 -16.28 0.70 -2.37
C VAL A 115 -17.24 -0.29 -3.04
N GLY A 116 -17.59 -1.38 -2.38
CA GLY A 116 -18.52 -2.38 -2.91
C GLY A 116 -18.26 -3.77 -2.36
N ALA A 117 -19.34 -4.51 -2.05
CA ALA A 117 -19.29 -5.91 -1.68
C ALA A 117 -20.57 -6.64 -2.09
N HIS A 118 -20.48 -7.96 -2.28
CA HIS A 118 -21.61 -8.84 -2.58
C HIS A 118 -21.47 -10.18 -1.88
N SER A 119 -22.57 -10.72 -1.38
CA SER A 119 -22.66 -12.13 -1.03
C SER A 119 -22.89 -12.95 -2.31
N ILE A 120 -22.11 -14.00 -2.49
CA ILE A 120 -22.25 -14.90 -3.65
C ILE A 120 -23.04 -16.13 -3.23
N SER A 121 -24.11 -16.44 -3.97
CA SER A 121 -24.98 -17.59 -3.73
C SER A 121 -25.11 -18.46 -4.99
N PRO A 122 -25.00 -19.81 -4.91
CA PRO A 122 -24.62 -20.60 -3.73
C PRO A 122 -23.25 -20.17 -3.19
N SER A 123 -22.92 -20.42 -1.92
CA SER A 123 -21.67 -19.87 -1.36
C SER A 123 -20.45 -20.34 -2.16
N CYS A 124 -19.51 -19.42 -2.39
CA CYS A 124 -18.18 -19.75 -2.87
C CYS A 124 -17.25 -19.75 -1.65
N GLN A 125 -16.62 -20.89 -1.37
CA GLN A 125 -15.80 -21.07 -0.16
C GLN A 125 -14.43 -20.37 -0.21
N ALA A 126 -14.17 -19.58 -1.25
CA ALA A 126 -12.99 -18.73 -1.31
C ALA A 126 -13.06 -17.50 -0.37
N SER A 127 -14.22 -17.25 0.25
CA SER A 127 -14.37 -16.31 1.36
C SER A 127 -15.03 -17.02 2.55
N PRO A 128 -14.58 -16.80 3.81
CA PRO A 128 -15.11 -17.48 4.99
C PRO A 128 -16.62 -17.33 5.20
N ASP A 129 -17.20 -16.22 4.76
CA ASP A 129 -18.62 -15.90 4.88
C ASP A 129 -19.32 -15.74 3.52
N GLY A 130 -18.62 -16.08 2.42
CA GLY A 130 -19.13 -15.98 1.06
C GLY A 130 -19.37 -14.55 0.57
N VAL A 131 -18.89 -13.54 1.31
CA VAL A 131 -18.91 -12.12 0.88
C VAL A 131 -17.61 -11.81 0.16
N PHE A 132 -17.73 -11.08 -0.95
CA PHE A 132 -16.59 -10.64 -1.77
C PHE A 132 -16.63 -9.14 -1.99
N GLY A 133 -15.48 -8.50 -1.90
CA GLY A 133 -15.36 -7.04 -1.90
C GLY A 133 -14.12 -6.60 -2.66
N VAL A 134 -13.05 -6.30 -1.94
CA VAL A 134 -11.73 -6.02 -2.53
C VAL A 134 -10.77 -7.12 -2.09
N THR A 135 -10.58 -8.10 -2.97
CA THR A 135 -9.73 -9.27 -2.74
C THR A 135 -8.28 -9.00 -3.12
N GLY A 136 -8.05 -8.61 -4.38
CA GLY A 136 -6.71 -8.31 -4.88
C GLY A 136 -6.00 -7.21 -4.09
N THR A 137 -4.71 -7.43 -3.81
CA THR A 137 -3.85 -6.43 -3.15
C THR A 137 -3.87 -5.11 -3.92
N MET A 138 -4.11 -4.00 -3.22
CA MET A 138 -4.09 -2.64 -3.75
C MET A 138 -2.70 -2.25 -4.30
N VAL A 139 -2.60 -1.10 -4.97
CA VAL A 139 -1.31 -0.49 -5.32
C VAL A 139 -1.31 1.02 -5.05
N VAL A 140 -0.21 1.54 -4.53
CA VAL A 140 -0.03 2.94 -4.15
C VAL A 140 0.84 3.67 -5.17
N ASP A 141 0.36 4.83 -5.59
CA ASP A 141 1.14 5.86 -6.29
C ASP A 141 1.40 6.98 -5.29
N GLN A 142 2.51 6.85 -4.56
CA GLN A 142 2.84 7.76 -3.46
C GLN A 142 3.17 9.17 -3.94
N LEU A 143 3.84 9.29 -5.10
CA LEU A 143 4.17 10.59 -5.68
C LEU A 143 2.91 11.37 -6.05
N ALA A 144 1.90 10.69 -6.61
CA ALA A 144 0.61 11.31 -6.90
C ALA A 144 -0.36 11.34 -5.71
N GLY A 145 0.03 10.79 -4.55
CA GLY A 145 -0.78 10.82 -3.33
C GLY A 145 -2.05 9.98 -3.40
N ARG A 146 -2.05 8.83 -4.09
CA ARG A 146 -3.24 8.01 -4.33
C ARG A 146 -3.00 6.51 -4.16
N VAL A 147 -4.08 5.78 -3.87
CA VAL A 147 -4.14 4.31 -3.82
C VAL A 147 -5.20 3.81 -4.78
N TYR A 148 -4.93 2.68 -5.42
CA TYR A 148 -5.85 2.00 -6.32
C TYR A 148 -6.33 0.69 -5.74
N ALA A 149 -7.59 0.40 -5.98
CA ALA A 149 -8.27 -0.85 -5.61
C ALA A 149 -9.28 -1.22 -6.70
N VAL A 150 -9.68 -2.48 -6.79
CA VAL A 150 -10.79 -2.91 -7.64
C VAL A 150 -11.81 -3.61 -6.77
N ASP A 151 -13.06 -3.20 -6.86
CA ASP A 151 -14.16 -3.84 -6.15
C ASP A 151 -14.73 -5.04 -6.92
N VAL A 152 -15.55 -5.84 -6.23
CA VAL A 152 -16.30 -6.99 -6.76
C VAL A 152 -17.16 -6.67 -8.01
N ASN A 153 -17.51 -5.40 -8.23
CA ASN A 153 -18.31 -4.97 -9.40
C ASN A 153 -17.46 -4.59 -10.61
N GLY A 154 -16.15 -4.82 -10.54
CA GLY A 154 -15.20 -4.45 -11.60
C GLY A 154 -15.01 -2.96 -11.74
N ARG A 155 -15.20 -2.19 -10.67
CA ARG A 155 -14.84 -0.78 -10.64
C ARG A 155 -13.44 -0.64 -10.06
N ALA A 156 -12.51 -0.15 -10.88
CA ALA A 156 -11.24 0.33 -10.40
C ALA A 156 -11.43 1.71 -9.78
N TRP A 157 -10.94 1.90 -8.57
CA TRP A 157 -10.98 3.13 -7.79
C TRP A 157 -9.61 3.76 -7.73
N ALA A 158 -9.54 5.09 -7.75
CA ALA A 158 -8.37 5.84 -7.29
C ALA A 158 -8.80 6.73 -6.13
N LEU A 159 -8.22 6.50 -4.96
CA LEU A 159 -8.55 7.22 -3.73
C LEU A 159 -7.36 8.07 -3.29
N SER A 160 -7.63 9.29 -2.82
CA SER A 160 -6.62 10.12 -2.16
C SER A 160 -6.08 9.43 -0.90
N LEU A 161 -4.76 9.26 -0.80
CA LEU A 161 -4.11 8.68 0.39
C LEU A 161 -4.42 9.47 1.68
N ALA A 162 -4.58 10.78 1.55
CA ALA A 162 -4.81 11.66 2.69
C ALA A 162 -6.24 11.58 3.26
N THR A 163 -7.22 11.17 2.45
CA THR A 163 -8.65 11.35 2.80
C THR A 163 -9.56 10.17 2.46
N GLY A 164 -9.08 9.19 1.69
CA GLY A 164 -9.91 8.09 1.18
C GLY A 164 -11.00 8.55 0.22
N LYS A 165 -10.98 9.79 -0.27
CA LYS A 165 -11.97 10.29 -1.23
C LYS A 165 -11.61 9.85 -2.65
N PRO A 166 -12.59 9.43 -3.46
CA PRO A 166 -12.37 9.18 -4.89
C PRO A 166 -11.81 10.40 -5.61
N LEU A 167 -10.87 10.18 -6.51
CA LEU A 167 -10.34 11.21 -7.38
C LEU A 167 -11.27 11.45 -8.58
N LYS A 168 -11.21 12.64 -9.16
CA LYS A 168 -12.00 13.01 -10.34
C LYS A 168 -11.74 12.02 -11.48
N GLY A 169 -12.81 11.59 -12.15
CA GLY A 169 -12.75 10.60 -13.24
C GLY A 169 -12.74 9.15 -12.77
N TRP A 170 -12.73 8.89 -11.47
CA TRP A 170 -12.80 7.56 -10.87
C TRP A 170 -14.10 7.40 -10.05
N PRO A 171 -14.60 6.16 -9.88
CA PRO A 171 -14.06 4.92 -10.43
C PRO A 171 -14.31 4.75 -11.93
N VAL A 172 -13.54 3.84 -12.55
CA VAL A 172 -13.76 3.39 -13.94
C VAL A 172 -13.99 1.90 -13.99
N ARG A 173 -14.68 1.44 -15.03
CA ARG A 173 -15.06 0.04 -15.18
C ARG A 173 -13.97 -0.74 -15.91
N VAL A 174 -13.43 -1.77 -15.27
CA VAL A 174 -12.40 -2.67 -15.85
C VAL A 174 -12.97 -4.02 -16.28
N HIS A 175 -14.06 -4.47 -15.65
CA HIS A 175 -14.89 -5.58 -16.11
C HIS A 175 -16.37 -5.33 -15.76
N LEU A 176 -17.26 -6.11 -16.38
CA LEU A 176 -18.68 -6.08 -16.06
C LEU A 176 -18.92 -6.89 -14.76
N PRO A 177 -19.92 -6.52 -13.95
CA PRO A 177 -20.33 -7.38 -12.84
C PRO A 177 -20.79 -8.73 -13.37
N GLY A 178 -20.49 -9.80 -12.64
CA GLY A 178 -20.84 -11.16 -13.06
C GLY A 178 -19.70 -12.11 -12.75
N ALA A 179 -19.29 -12.85 -13.78
CA ALA A 179 -18.29 -13.91 -13.65
C ALA A 179 -16.84 -13.41 -13.65
N ASP A 180 -16.55 -12.20 -14.12
CA ASP A 180 -15.19 -11.64 -14.07
C ASP A 180 -14.86 -11.13 -12.66
N PHE A 181 -13.62 -11.32 -12.21
CA PHE A 181 -13.17 -10.95 -10.87
C PHE A 181 -11.66 -10.67 -10.78
N VAL A 182 -11.26 -9.91 -9.75
CA VAL A 182 -9.86 -9.53 -9.50
C VAL A 182 -9.34 -10.17 -8.21
N TRP A 183 -8.78 -11.38 -8.34
CA TRP A 183 -8.06 -12.05 -7.25
C TRP A 183 -6.64 -11.52 -7.07
N GLY A 184 -5.98 -11.19 -8.18
CA GLY A 184 -4.55 -10.84 -8.18
C GLY A 184 -4.28 -9.42 -7.71
N GLY A 185 -3.14 -9.22 -7.04
CA GLY A 185 -2.67 -7.89 -6.68
C GLY A 185 -2.41 -7.00 -7.90
N LEU A 186 -2.81 -5.74 -7.80
CA LEU A 186 -2.64 -4.71 -8.83
C LEU A 186 -1.15 -4.36 -9.02
N ALA A 187 -0.80 -3.83 -10.19
CA ALA A 187 0.53 -3.29 -10.45
C ALA A 187 0.46 -1.91 -11.10
N LEU A 188 1.46 -1.08 -10.83
CA LEU A 188 1.60 0.25 -11.42
C LEU A 188 2.94 0.33 -12.15
N SER A 189 2.92 0.74 -13.40
CA SER A 189 4.15 0.96 -14.17
C SER A 189 3.93 2.02 -15.23
N LYS A 190 4.85 3.00 -15.30
CA LYS A 190 4.87 4.05 -16.35
C LYS A 190 3.51 4.73 -16.56
N GLY A 191 2.78 5.02 -15.48
CA GLY A 191 1.49 5.70 -15.53
C GLY A 191 0.28 4.80 -15.86
N TRP A 192 0.47 3.48 -15.95
CA TRP A 192 -0.59 2.50 -16.19
C TRP A 192 -0.86 1.64 -14.96
N LEU A 193 -2.12 1.54 -14.58
CA LEU A 193 -2.63 0.59 -13.59
C LEU A 193 -2.99 -0.72 -14.29
N TYR A 194 -2.33 -1.80 -13.92
CA TYR A 194 -2.57 -3.13 -14.45
C TYR A 194 -3.47 -3.94 -13.52
N VAL A 195 -4.55 -4.51 -14.08
CA VAL A 195 -5.59 -5.23 -13.37
C VAL A 195 -5.74 -6.63 -13.96
N PRO A 196 -5.35 -7.70 -13.25
CA PRO A 196 -5.57 -9.07 -13.69
C PRO A 196 -7.04 -9.47 -13.52
N ILE A 197 -7.62 -10.08 -14.54
CA ILE A 197 -9.01 -10.56 -14.56
C ILE A 197 -9.00 -12.09 -14.62
N ALA A 198 -9.81 -12.71 -13.78
CA ALA A 198 -10.08 -14.15 -13.77
C ALA A 198 -11.56 -14.40 -13.45
N SER A 199 -11.95 -15.66 -13.21
CA SER A 199 -13.32 -16.03 -12.88
C SER A 199 -13.65 -15.79 -11.41
N LEU A 200 -14.87 -15.37 -11.09
CA LEU A 200 -15.43 -15.45 -9.74
C LEU A 200 -15.88 -16.90 -9.51
N CYS A 201 -14.97 -17.70 -8.95
CA CYS A 201 -15.25 -19.08 -8.56
C CYS A 201 -15.61 -20.02 -9.70
N ASP A 202 -15.07 -19.78 -10.90
CA ASP A 202 -15.33 -20.58 -12.12
C ASP A 202 -16.82 -20.72 -12.48
N ARG A 203 -17.61 -19.69 -12.18
CA ARG A 203 -19.05 -19.66 -12.46
C ARG A 203 -19.39 -18.70 -13.57
N GLY A 204 -20.24 -19.15 -14.49
CA GLY A 204 -20.70 -18.34 -15.62
C GLY A 204 -19.63 -18.15 -16.69
N LEU A 205 -19.94 -17.31 -17.68
CA LEU A 205 -19.01 -16.99 -18.76
C LEU A 205 -18.10 -15.84 -18.32
N TYR A 206 -16.80 -16.11 -18.21
CA TYR A 206 -15.78 -15.12 -17.85
C TYR A 206 -14.74 -14.99 -18.97
N TYR A 207 -14.03 -13.86 -18.97
CA TYR A 207 -12.93 -13.60 -19.89
C TYR A 207 -11.67 -13.26 -19.10
N GLY A 208 -10.85 -14.29 -18.85
CA GLY A 208 -9.55 -14.12 -18.23
C GLY A 208 -8.65 -13.18 -19.03
N GLY A 209 -7.75 -12.48 -18.33
CA GLY A 209 -6.79 -11.61 -19.00
C GLY A 209 -6.28 -10.46 -18.16
N LEU A 210 -5.94 -9.37 -18.83
CA LEU A 210 -5.33 -8.18 -18.24
C LEU A 210 -5.99 -6.92 -18.77
N LYS A 211 -6.26 -5.97 -17.90
CA LYS A 211 -6.60 -4.59 -18.27
C LYS A 211 -5.46 -3.66 -17.87
N ALA A 212 -5.23 -2.62 -18.65
CA ALA A 212 -4.35 -1.52 -18.26
C ALA A 212 -5.11 -0.19 -18.37
N VAL A 213 -5.21 0.54 -17.26
CA VAL A 213 -5.89 1.83 -17.17
C VAL A 213 -4.86 2.95 -17.15
N ASP A 214 -4.97 3.91 -18.05
CA ASP A 214 -4.14 5.11 -18.05
C ASP A 214 -4.50 5.97 -16.83
N THR A 215 -3.55 6.22 -15.94
CA THR A 215 -3.83 6.90 -14.67
C THR A 215 -4.03 8.41 -14.79
N ALA A 216 -3.70 9.00 -15.95
CA ALA A 216 -3.99 10.39 -16.27
C ALA A 216 -5.33 10.52 -17.02
N THR A 217 -5.67 9.53 -17.85
CA THR A 217 -6.92 9.47 -18.62
C THR A 217 -7.67 8.17 -18.31
N PRO A 218 -8.39 8.05 -17.18
CA PRO A 218 -8.82 6.77 -16.64
C PRO A 218 -9.85 6.02 -17.51
N HIS A 219 -10.47 6.66 -18.50
CA HIS A 219 -11.33 6.00 -19.48
C HIS A 219 -10.56 5.35 -20.64
N LYS A 220 -9.25 5.61 -20.77
CA LYS A 220 -8.37 4.94 -21.73
C LYS A 220 -7.91 3.62 -21.12
N ILE A 221 -8.53 2.53 -21.57
CA ILE A 221 -8.29 1.19 -21.05
C ILE A 221 -7.83 0.30 -22.20
N LEU A 222 -6.67 -0.33 -22.03
CA LEU A 222 -6.18 -1.40 -22.90
C LEU A 222 -6.57 -2.75 -22.32
N GLN A 223 -6.67 -3.76 -23.19
CA GLN A 223 -7.14 -5.08 -22.82
C GLN A 223 -6.37 -6.18 -23.58
N TRP A 224 -6.09 -7.25 -22.86
CA TRP A 224 -5.63 -8.54 -23.38
C TRP A 224 -6.54 -9.61 -22.80
N GLN A 225 -6.97 -10.58 -23.61
CA GLN A 225 -7.83 -11.69 -23.20
C GLN A 225 -7.16 -13.02 -23.57
N THR A 226 -7.47 -14.05 -22.78
CA THR A 226 -7.14 -15.46 -23.05
C THR A 226 -8.36 -16.20 -23.54
#